data_AF-A0A959AYQ1-F1
#
_entry.id   AF-A0A959AYQ1-F1
#
_cell.length_a   1.000
_cell.length_b   1.000
_cell.length_c   1.000
_cell.angle_alpha   90.00
_cell.angle_beta   90.00
_cell.angle_gamma   90.00
#
_symmetry.space_group_name_H-M   'P 1'
#
loop_
_entity.id
_entity.type
_entity.pdbx_description
1 polymer ?
#
loop_
_entity_poly.entity_id
_entity_poly.type
_entity_poly.pdbx_seq_one_letter_code
_entity_poly.pdbx_strand_id
1 'polypeptide(L)'
;QLILGLILYFISPAVQFNSATMSDKVLRFYSVEHLTIMILAIAVITIGYSQAKKKLEAAQKFRSTFTYYLIALLLILAGIPWPFRFPGAGWF
;
A
#
# COMPACT_ATOMS: atom_id res chain seq x y z
N GLN A 1 -9.22 -5.59 3.08
CA GLN A 1 -7.92 -4.99 3.46
C GLN A 1 -8.04 -3.58 4.01
N LEU A 2 -8.74 -2.65 3.34
CA LEU A 2 -8.81 -1.23 3.75
C LEU A 2 -9.40 -0.99 5.16
N ILE A 3 -10.53 -1.64 5.48
CA ILE A 3 -11.17 -1.52 6.80
C ILE A 3 -10.27 -2.08 7.91
N LEU A 4 -9.67 -3.25 7.67
CA LEU A 4 -8.75 -3.91 8.60
C LEU A 4 -7.46 -3.09 8.82
N GLY A 5 -6.94 -2.48 7.75
CA GLY A 5 -5.81 -1.56 7.80
C GLY A 5 -6.12 -0.27 8.57
N LEU A 6 -7.32 0.29 8.41
CA LEU A 6 -7.77 1.45 9.19
C LEU A 6 -7.93 1.12 10.67
N ILE A 7 -8.52 -0.04 11.00
CA ILE A 7 -8.65 -0.49 12.40
C ILE A 7 -7.26 -0.63 13.04
N LEU A 8 -6.32 -1.28 12.37
CA LEU A 8 -4.94 -1.38 12.84
C LEU A 8 -4.24 -0.02 12.95
N TYR A 9 -4.53 0.91 12.04
CA TYR A 9 -3.98 2.26 12.06
C TYR A 9 -4.37 3.03 13.32
N PHE A 10 -5.61 2.87 13.80
CA PHE A 10 -6.09 3.55 15.01
C PHE A 10 -5.72 2.83 16.31
N ILE A 11 -5.41 1.53 16.27
CA ILE A 11 -5.06 0.74 17.46
C ILE A 11 -3.53 0.64 17.66
N SER A 12 -2.74 0.78 16.60
CA SER A 12 -1.31 0.53 16.67
C SER A 12 -0.55 1.62 17.45
N PRO A 13 0.23 1.27 18.48
CA PRO A 13 1.07 2.22 19.21
C PRO A 13 2.21 2.81 18.36
N ALA A 14 2.42 2.25 17.15
CA ALA A 14 3.38 2.76 16.16
C ALA A 14 2.84 3.98 15.38
N VAL A 15 1.53 4.27 15.42
CA VAL A 15 0.94 5.43 14.78
C VAL A 15 0.80 6.56 15.81
N GLN A 16 1.85 7.34 15.94
CA GLN A 16 1.85 8.55 16.77
C GLN A 16 1.95 9.77 15.86
N PHE A 17 1.15 10.80 16.13
CA PHE A 17 1.21 12.10 15.44
C PHE A 17 1.81 13.16 16.38
N ASN A 18 3.06 12.95 16.81
CA ASN A 18 3.79 13.91 17.63
C ASN A 18 4.93 14.56 16.82
N SER A 19 5.56 15.59 17.38
CA SER A 19 6.70 16.27 16.74
C SER A 19 7.94 15.35 16.55
N ALA A 20 8.02 14.22 17.27
CA ALA A 20 9.07 13.23 17.11
C ALA A 20 8.81 12.23 15.97
N THR A 21 7.57 12.08 15.50
CA THR A 21 7.19 11.18 14.39
C THR A 21 7.91 11.51 13.09
N MET A 22 8.18 12.79 12.82
CA MET A 22 8.94 13.22 11.64
C MET A 22 10.46 13.01 11.80
N SER A 23 10.92 12.93 13.05
CA SER A 23 12.33 12.78 13.43
C SER A 23 12.77 11.30 13.37
N ASP A 24 11.88 10.39 13.74
CA ASP A 24 12.13 8.95 13.68
C ASP A 24 11.72 8.34 12.32
N LYS A 25 12.68 7.76 11.61
CA LYS A 25 12.45 7.12 10.29
C LYS A 25 11.43 5.99 10.36
N VAL A 26 11.36 5.25 11.46
CA VAL A 26 10.45 4.12 11.62
C VAL A 26 9.02 4.63 11.79
N LEU A 27 8.81 5.58 12.70
CA LEU A 27 7.48 6.17 12.94
C LEU A 27 6.96 6.91 11.70
N ARG A 28 7.83 7.63 10.97
CA ARG A 28 7.43 8.30 9.73
C ARG A 28 6.96 7.32 8.65
N PHE A 29 7.65 6.20 8.51
CA PHE A 29 7.29 5.17 7.54
C PHE A 29 5.90 4.60 7.83
N TYR A 30 5.63 4.17 9.06
CA TYR A 30 4.34 3.56 9.41
C TYR A 30 3.18 4.55 9.42
N SER A 31 3.39 5.77 9.92
CA SER A 31 2.33 6.78 10.03
C SER A 31 1.97 7.43 8.69
N VAL A 32 2.95 7.68 7.82
CA VAL A 32 2.72 8.51 6.62
C VAL A 32 3.00 7.75 5.33
N GLU A 33 4.20 7.19 5.18
CA GLU A 33 4.64 6.62 3.90
C GLU A 33 3.87 5.34 3.56
N HIS A 34 3.69 4.45 4.54
CA HIS A 34 2.95 3.20 4.40
C HIS A 34 1.48 3.44 4.04
N LEU A 35 0.79 4.31 4.78
CA LEU A 35 -0.61 4.63 4.51
C LEU A 35 -0.77 5.22 3.10
N THR A 36 0.15 6.11 2.70
CA THR A 36 0.12 6.73 1.38
C THR A 36 0.33 5.72 0.25
N ILE A 37 1.32 4.81 0.38
CA ILE A 37 1.58 3.75 -0.60
C ILE A 37 0.37 2.80 -0.71
N MET A 38 -0.26 2.44 0.41
CA MET A 38 -1.44 1.57 0.41
C MET A 38 -2.64 2.22 -0.27
N ILE A 39 -2.90 3.51 -0.01
CA ILE A 39 -3.97 4.27 -0.69
C ILE A 39 -3.70 4.34 -2.19
N LEU A 40 -2.46 4.62 -2.59
CA LEU A 40 -2.06 4.67 -4.00
C LEU A 40 -2.28 3.33 -4.69
N ALA A 41 -1.89 2.22 -4.05
CA ALA A 41 -2.10 0.88 -4.57
C ALA A 41 -3.58 0.56 -4.79
N ILE A 42 -4.45 0.91 -3.83
CA ILE A 42 -5.90 0.72 -3.95
C ILE A 42 -6.49 1.57 -5.08
N ALA A 43 -6.03 2.82 -5.25
CA ALA A 43 -6.44 3.67 -6.36
C ALA A 43 -6.09 3.04 -7.71
N VAL A 44 -4.86 2.51 -7.86
CA VAL A 44 -4.41 1.82 -9.08
C VAL A 44 -5.25 0.57 -9.36
N ILE A 45 -5.56 -0.23 -8.35
CA ILE A 45 -6.45 -1.41 -8.49
C ILE A 45 -7.84 -0.99 -8.96
N THR A 46 -8.40 0.06 -8.35
CA THR A 46 -9.75 0.57 -8.66
C THR A 46 -9.82 1.09 -10.10
N ILE A 47 -8.80 1.83 -10.54
CA ILE A 47 -8.66 2.30 -11.93
C ILE A 47 -8.53 1.11 -12.88
N GLY A 48 -7.69 0.13 -12.55
CA GLY A 48 -7.50 -1.08 -13.33
C GLY A 48 -8.78 -1.88 -13.53
N TYR A 49 -9.57 -2.03 -12.47
CA TYR A 49 -10.89 -2.68 -12.52
C TYR A 49 -11.90 -1.89 -13.38
N SER A 50 -11.96 -0.57 -13.22
CA SER A 50 -12.83 0.29 -14.02
C SER A 50 -12.47 0.25 -15.51
N GLN A 51 -11.18 0.27 -15.85
CA GLN A 51 -10.67 0.15 -17.21
C GLN A 51 -10.98 -1.24 -17.80
N ALA A 52 -10.81 -2.31 -17.03
CA ALA A 52 -11.11 -3.68 -17.47
C ALA A 52 -12.60 -3.87 -17.81
N LYS A 53 -13.51 -3.19 -17.09
CA LYS A 53 -14.95 -3.25 -17.35
C LYS A 53 -15.35 -2.56 -18.68
N LYS A 54 -14.58 -1.56 -19.12
CA LYS A 54 -14.84 -0.80 -20.36
C LYS A 54 -14.34 -1.50 -21.62
N LYS A 55 -13.49 -2.53 -21.50
CA LYS A 55 -12.97 -3.26 -22.66
C LYS A 55 -13.92 -4.39 -23.07
N LEU A 56 -14.26 -4.42 -24.36
CA LEU A 56 -15.18 -5.40 -24.96
C LEU A 56 -14.49 -6.73 -25.29
N GLU A 57 -13.19 -6.68 -25.61
CA GLU A 57 -12.42 -7.82 -26.07
C GLU A 57 -11.73 -8.51 -24.86
N ALA A 58 -11.95 -9.82 -24.71
CA ALA A 58 -11.55 -10.57 -23.52
C ALA A 58 -10.03 -10.61 -23.32
N ALA A 59 -9.26 -10.73 -24.41
CA ALA A 59 -7.81 -10.75 -24.34
C ALA A 59 -7.24 -9.38 -23.93
N GLN A 60 -7.79 -8.29 -24.47
CA GLN A 60 -7.41 -6.93 -24.05
C GLN A 60 -7.81 -6.62 -22.59
N LYS A 61 -8.94 -7.16 -22.11
CA LYS A 61 -9.39 -7.03 -20.72
C LYS A 61 -8.39 -7.69 -19.77
N PHE A 62 -7.99 -8.94 -20.03
CA PHE A 62 -7.04 -9.65 -19.19
C PHE A 62 -5.67 -8.95 -19.14
N ARG A 63 -5.13 -8.55 -20.30
CA ARG A 63 -3.84 -7.83 -20.37
C ARG A 63 -3.88 -6.52 -19.59
N SER A 64 -4.96 -5.76 -19.71
CA SER A 64 -5.12 -4.49 -18.97
C SER A 64 -5.17 -4.74 -17.46
N THR A 65 -6.00 -5.67 -16.99
CA THR A 65 -6.10 -6.00 -15.57
C THR A 65 -4.76 -6.48 -15.03
N PHE A 66 -4.08 -7.37 -15.75
CA PHE A 66 -2.79 -7.91 -15.35
C PHE A 66 -1.76 -6.80 -15.11
N THR A 67 -1.62 -5.84 -16.04
CA THR A 67 -0.66 -4.73 -15.86
C THR A 67 -0.99 -3.86 -14.65
N TYR A 68 -2.25 -3.46 -14.47
CA TYR A 68 -2.63 -2.63 -13.31
C TYR A 68 -2.48 -3.37 -11.99
N TYR A 69 -2.82 -4.66 -11.95
CA TYR A 69 -2.65 -5.49 -10.76
C TYR A 69 -1.17 -5.77 -10.47
N LEU A 70 -0.34 -5.91 -11.49
CA LEU A 70 1.12 -6.06 -11.34
C LEU A 70 1.73 -4.78 -10.76
N ILE A 71 1.33 -3.60 -11.27
CA ILE A 71 1.79 -2.31 -10.72
C ILE A 71 1.34 -2.16 -9.27
N ALA A 72 0.08 -2.48 -8.96
CA ALA A 72 -0.43 -2.43 -7.60
C ALA A 72 0.30 -3.41 -6.66
N LEU A 73 0.63 -4.61 -7.15
CA LEU A 73 1.41 -5.59 -6.40
C LEU A 73 2.81 -5.05 -6.08
N LEU A 74 3.49 -4.42 -7.04
CA LEU A 74 4.79 -3.81 -6.82
C LEU A 74 4.72 -2.65 -5.80
N LEU A 75 3.67 -1.84 -5.85
CA LEU A 75 3.43 -0.79 -4.83
C LEU A 75 3.22 -1.40 -3.45
N ILE A 76 2.43 -2.48 -3.34
CA ILE A 76 2.21 -3.17 -2.06
C ILE A 76 3.52 -3.75 -1.53
N LEU A 77 4.31 -4.44 -2.37
CA LEU A 77 5.63 -4.94 -1.97
C LEU A 77 6.56 -3.80 -1.53
N ALA A 78 6.55 -2.66 -2.21
CA ALA A 78 7.36 -1.50 -1.83
C ALA A 78 6.94 -0.91 -0.48
N GLY A 79 5.66 -1.04 -0.12
CA GLY A 79 5.10 -0.63 1.17
C GLY A 79 5.35 -1.61 2.32
N ILE A 80 5.80 -2.84 2.05
CA ILE A 80 6.18 -3.76 3.14
C ILE A 80 7.45 -3.22 3.83
N PRO A 81 7.47 -3.08 5.17
CA PRO A 81 8.67 -2.73 5.91
C PRO A 81 9.66 -3.89 5.82
N TRP A 82 10.52 -3.87 4.81
CA TRP A 82 11.49 -4.92 4.63
C TRP A 82 12.57 -4.85 5.73
N PRO A 83 13.04 -6.01 6.24
CA PRO A 83 14.04 -6.06 7.30
C PRO A 83 15.38 -5.40 6.91
N PHE A 84 15.66 -5.27 5.61
CA PHE A 84 16.82 -4.54 5.10
C PHE A 84 16.65 -3.01 5.02
N ARG A 85 15.41 -2.50 5.05
CA ARG A 85 15.11 -1.05 5.10
C ARG A 85 14.97 -0.54 6.53
N PHE A 86 14.57 -1.40 7.44
CA PHE A 86 14.33 -1.08 8.84
C PHE A 86 14.88 -2.22 9.72
N PRO A 87 16.13 -2.09 10.22
CA PRO A 87 16.66 -3.06 11.16
C PRO A 87 15.79 -3.03 12.44
N GLY A 88 15.14 -4.16 12.76
CA GLY A 88 14.16 -4.27 13.85
C GLY A 88 12.69 -4.27 13.42
N ALA A 89 12.38 -4.01 12.13
CA ALA A 89 11.05 -4.25 11.55
C ALA A 89 10.97 -5.64 10.91
N GLY A 90 11.66 -6.61 11.51
CA GLY A 90 11.50 -8.02 11.15
C GLY A 90 10.05 -8.43 11.36
N TRP A 91 9.58 -9.39 10.57
CA TRP A 91 8.28 -10.02 10.78
C TRP A 91 8.21 -10.85 12.08
N PHE A 92 9.16 -10.68 13.02
CA PHE A 92 9.26 -11.22 14.38
C PHE A 92 10.18 -10.35 15.23
#